data_AF-A0A401GF93-F1
#
_entry.id   AF-A0A401GF93-F1
#
_cell.length_a   1.000
_cell.length_b   1.000
_cell.length_c   1.000
_cell.angle_alpha   90.00
_cell.angle_beta   90.00
_cell.angle_gamma   90.00
#
_symmetry.space_group_name_H-M   'P 1'
#
loop_
_entity.id
_entity.type
_entity.pdbx_description
1 polymer ?
#
loop_
_entity_poly.entity_id
_entity_poly.type
_entity_poly.pdbx_seq_one_letter_code
_entity_poly.pdbx_strand_id
1 'polypeptide(L)'
;MPVAHGLEYGSHRDIAALAFAYLHKESLDIYNRLHSIEEDVAFVTSVCSSYPHLPVLPNLRCGAWYVDPSTARREPAYFKSTDGHYGNWSFNLRRPNLHLLQVALSEGGLIIVDSTRSGKRIPDALSKTVPIWCTVVNRAIRSLNPMTQKRQWDTALCCPPGVVSSQEMAQIEERIDGWVDSLLASSYVLPDLAFPLKPLWITPSTTVLPQVTSAALRNYLPVICVSASRSMSEGLERRRNGFAYVPGSGDDHELWGVGLTPQLFWQHKTVILKAIRSDLPTLVGSLVKESPSRSRNDCWTLLPTPIFQVGGSILVGAISDLPLALPSHLPESGADIAFVLISGNSTSEPLDDPGFDAPGTVLQLRLSEGKKEQLHFLRNVLPKW
;
A
#
# COMPACT_ATOMS: atom_id res chain seq x y z
N MET A 1 -52.71 -24.74 40.55
CA MET A 1 -52.37 -23.39 41.06
C MET A 1 -50.86 -23.31 41.22
N PRO A 2 -50.24 -22.16 40.87
CA PRO A 2 -49.41 -22.06 39.67
C PRO A 2 -47.96 -22.53 39.86
N VAL A 3 -47.45 -23.01 38.73
CA VAL A 3 -46.08 -23.42 38.43
C VAL A 3 -45.14 -22.22 38.61
N ALA A 4 -44.08 -22.41 39.38
CA ALA A 4 -42.96 -21.48 39.44
C ALA A 4 -42.35 -21.36 38.03
N HIS A 5 -42.53 -20.19 37.41
CA HIS A 5 -41.84 -19.84 36.18
C HIS A 5 -40.34 -19.88 36.43
N GLY A 6 -39.66 -20.77 35.71
CA GLY A 6 -38.22 -20.77 35.59
C GLY A 6 -37.75 -19.42 35.06
N LEU A 7 -36.91 -18.75 35.83
CA LEU A 7 -36.04 -17.70 35.31
C LEU A 7 -35.02 -18.41 34.41
N GLU A 8 -35.30 -18.37 33.11
CA GLU A 8 -34.40 -18.84 32.06
C GLU A 8 -33.04 -18.15 32.21
N TYR A 9 -32.02 -18.97 32.43
CA TYR A 9 -30.62 -18.66 32.17
C TYR A 9 -30.49 -18.28 30.68
N GLY A 10 -30.71 -17.00 30.34
CA GLY A 10 -30.28 -16.42 29.07
C GLY A 10 -28.77 -16.68 28.92
N SER A 11 -28.43 -17.50 27.94
CA SER A 11 -27.16 -18.22 27.92
C SER A 11 -25.99 -17.24 27.75
N HIS A 12 -24.87 -17.48 28.45
CA HIS A 12 -23.62 -16.71 28.26
C HIS A 12 -23.19 -16.58 26.78
N ARG A 13 -23.63 -17.51 25.92
CA ARG A 13 -23.40 -17.49 24.47
C ARG A 13 -24.18 -16.39 23.76
N ASP A 14 -25.39 -16.07 24.17
CA ASP A 14 -26.22 -15.04 23.55
C ASP A 14 -25.68 -13.63 23.88
N ILE A 15 -25.21 -13.43 25.11
CA ILE A 15 -24.55 -12.18 25.53
C ILE A 15 -23.22 -12.00 24.78
N ALA A 16 -22.43 -13.07 24.63
CA ALA A 16 -21.20 -13.02 23.85
C ALA A 16 -21.47 -12.69 22.37
N ALA A 17 -22.48 -13.33 21.76
CA ALA A 17 -22.87 -13.07 20.37
C ALA A 17 -23.32 -11.61 20.16
N LEU A 18 -24.12 -11.06 21.08
CA LEU A 18 -24.55 -9.66 21.05
C LEU A 18 -23.36 -8.70 21.22
N ALA A 19 -22.42 -9.01 22.11
CA ALA A 19 -21.20 -8.23 22.31
C ALA A 19 -20.31 -8.25 21.05
N PHE A 20 -20.13 -9.41 20.41
CA PHE A 20 -19.41 -9.54 19.15
C PHE A 20 -20.08 -8.76 18.01
N ALA A 21 -21.41 -8.83 17.89
CA ALA A 21 -22.15 -8.07 16.88
C ALA A 21 -22.02 -6.56 17.10
N TYR A 22 -22.04 -6.10 18.35
CA TYR A 22 -21.83 -4.70 18.70
C TYR A 22 -20.41 -4.22 18.36
N LEU A 23 -19.39 -4.99 18.74
CA LEU A 23 -17.99 -4.69 18.41
C LEU A 23 -17.75 -4.68 16.90
N HIS A 24 -18.37 -5.61 16.16
CA HIS A 24 -18.28 -5.64 14.71
C HIS A 24 -18.88 -4.38 14.09
N LYS A 25 -20.07 -3.96 14.55
CA LYS A 25 -20.72 -2.72 14.11
C LYS A 25 -19.88 -1.49 14.41
N GLU A 26 -19.32 -1.36 15.62
CA GLU A 26 -18.44 -0.24 15.96
C GLU A 26 -17.12 -0.26 15.17
N SER A 27 -16.63 -1.44 14.81
CA SER A 27 -15.42 -1.57 13.98
C SER A 27 -15.65 -1.13 12.53
N LEU A 28 -16.88 -1.12 12.03
CA LEU A 28 -17.22 -0.67 10.68
C LEU A 28 -17.79 0.76 10.65
N ASP A 29 -17.93 1.39 11.81
CA ASP A 29 -18.46 2.74 11.92
C ASP A 29 -17.47 3.76 11.34
N ILE A 30 -17.92 4.49 10.32
CA ILE A 30 -17.09 5.45 9.57
C ILE A 30 -16.57 6.60 10.44
N TYR A 31 -17.34 7.05 11.44
CA TYR A 31 -16.91 8.08 12.37
C TYR A 31 -15.74 7.60 13.24
N ASN A 32 -15.88 6.41 13.83
CA ASN A 32 -14.80 5.76 14.57
C ASN A 32 -13.54 5.59 13.71
N ARG A 33 -13.68 5.11 12.47
CA ARG A 33 -12.56 4.89 11.54
C ARG A 33 -11.82 6.18 11.20
N LEU A 34 -12.53 7.23 10.82
CA LEU A 34 -11.91 8.50 10.41
C LEU A 34 -11.24 9.23 11.56
N HIS A 35 -11.83 9.21 12.76
CA HIS A 35 -11.16 9.77 13.94
C HIS A 35 -9.96 8.93 14.40
N SER A 36 -10.00 7.62 14.22
CA SER A 36 -8.84 6.75 14.48
C SER A 36 -7.71 7.00 13.49
N ILE A 37 -8.04 7.21 12.20
CA ILE A 37 -7.08 7.64 11.19
C ILE A 37 -6.42 8.96 11.62
N GLU A 38 -7.18 9.94 12.09
CA GLU A 38 -6.61 11.21 12.53
C GLU A 38 -5.66 11.08 13.73
N GLU A 39 -6.01 10.23 14.69
CA GLU A 39 -5.12 9.94 15.82
C GLU A 39 -3.80 9.31 15.34
N ASP A 40 -3.87 8.35 14.42
CA ASP A 40 -2.71 7.68 13.84
C ASP A 40 -1.87 8.63 12.97
N VAL A 41 -2.51 9.55 12.23
CA VAL A 41 -1.84 10.62 11.44
C VAL A 41 -1.00 11.51 12.35
N ALA A 42 -1.50 11.89 13.52
CA ALA A 42 -0.75 12.71 14.47
C ALA A 42 0.54 11.99 14.93
N PHE A 43 0.47 10.69 15.17
CA PHE A 43 1.64 9.87 15.48
C PHE A 43 2.62 9.79 14.31
N VAL A 44 2.14 9.48 13.10
CA VAL A 44 3.00 9.39 11.89
C VAL A 44 3.69 10.74 11.63
N THR A 45 2.99 11.86 11.78
CA THR A 45 3.54 13.21 11.61
C THR A 45 4.67 13.49 12.60
N SER A 46 4.52 13.07 13.87
CA SER A 46 5.56 13.20 14.90
C SER A 46 6.81 12.39 14.55
N VAL A 47 6.64 11.16 14.05
CA VAL A 47 7.75 10.32 13.58
C VAL A 47 8.47 10.98 12.41
N CYS A 48 7.73 11.44 11.39
CA CYS A 48 8.32 12.08 10.21
C CYS A 48 9.07 13.37 10.58
N SER A 49 8.54 14.15 11.54
CA SER A 49 9.20 15.36 12.06
C SER A 49 10.53 15.06 12.77
N SER A 50 10.72 13.83 13.26
CA SER A 50 11.98 13.38 13.87
C SER A 50 13.04 13.00 12.84
N TYR A 51 12.65 12.83 11.57
CA TYR A 51 13.52 12.46 10.45
C TYR A 51 13.25 13.37 9.23
N PRO A 52 13.40 14.70 9.36
CA PRO A 52 12.98 15.65 8.32
C PRO A 52 13.79 15.54 7.01
N HIS A 53 14.92 14.84 7.04
CA HIS A 53 15.78 14.61 5.88
C HIS A 53 15.39 13.36 5.09
N LEU A 54 14.51 12.49 5.63
CA LEU A 54 14.13 11.26 4.94
C LEU A 54 12.78 11.41 4.23
N PRO A 55 12.66 10.91 3.00
CA PRO A 55 11.40 10.90 2.27
C PRO A 55 10.39 9.97 2.94
N VAL A 56 9.11 10.39 2.96
CA VAL A 56 7.99 9.59 3.47
C VAL A 56 7.23 8.98 2.30
N LEU A 57 7.09 7.66 2.30
CA LEU A 57 6.39 6.90 1.29
C LEU A 57 5.22 6.14 1.93
N PRO A 58 3.97 6.45 1.56
CA PRO A 58 2.84 5.61 1.95
C PRO A 58 2.93 4.28 1.21
N ASN A 59 2.86 3.15 1.93
CA ASN A 59 2.59 1.87 1.29
C ASN A 59 1.14 1.90 0.79
N LEU A 60 0.92 1.82 -0.53
CA LEU A 60 -0.42 2.01 -1.15
C LEU A 60 -1.45 0.92 -0.83
N ARG A 61 -1.18 0.06 0.17
CA ARG A 61 -2.16 -0.81 0.78
C ARG A 61 -3.12 -0.02 1.66
N CYS A 62 -2.60 0.64 2.69
CA CYS A 62 -3.38 1.52 3.54
C CYS A 62 -2.61 2.75 4.04
N GLY A 63 -1.29 2.82 3.82
CA GLY A 63 -0.42 3.92 4.23
C GLY A 63 -0.86 5.30 3.73
N ALA A 64 -1.56 5.37 2.59
CA ALA A 64 -2.06 6.61 2.01
C ALA A 64 -3.10 7.33 2.90
N TRP A 65 -3.77 6.61 3.81
CA TRP A 65 -4.66 7.23 4.80
C TRP A 65 -3.91 7.98 5.90
N TYR A 66 -2.62 7.67 6.11
CA TYR A 66 -1.84 8.14 7.25
C TYR A 66 -0.75 9.15 6.90
N VAL A 67 -0.48 9.35 5.60
CA VAL A 67 0.53 10.29 5.12
C VAL A 67 -0.14 11.38 4.30
N ASP A 68 0.10 12.64 4.67
CA ASP A 68 -0.43 13.80 3.94
C ASP A 68 0.21 13.87 2.54
N PRO A 69 -0.59 13.87 1.45
CA PRO A 69 -0.09 13.93 0.07
C PRO A 69 0.81 15.13 -0.23
N SER A 70 0.69 16.22 0.53
CA SER A 70 1.55 17.41 0.38
C SER A 70 2.99 17.19 0.88
N THR A 71 3.20 16.20 1.73
CA THR A 71 4.51 15.85 2.31
C THR A 71 5.04 14.50 1.82
N ALA A 72 4.17 13.66 1.26
CA ALA A 72 4.53 12.38 0.70
C ALA A 72 5.41 12.53 -0.55
N ARG A 73 6.31 11.56 -0.76
CA ARG A 73 6.91 11.33 -2.07
C ARG A 73 5.87 10.86 -3.07
N ARG A 74 6.11 11.20 -4.34
CA ARG A 74 5.25 10.79 -5.46
C ARG A 74 5.49 9.34 -5.84
N GLU A 75 6.69 8.83 -5.62
CA GLU A 75 7.05 7.44 -5.89
C GLU A 75 6.26 6.50 -4.97
N PRO A 76 5.42 5.60 -5.51
CA PRO A 76 4.58 4.76 -4.67
C PRO A 76 5.36 3.58 -4.08
N ALA A 77 5.14 3.26 -2.80
CA ALA A 77 5.57 1.98 -2.24
C ALA A 77 4.44 0.95 -2.34
N TYR A 78 4.76 -0.30 -2.70
CA TYR A 78 3.78 -1.38 -2.81
C TYR A 78 4.34 -2.69 -2.25
N PHE A 79 4.45 -2.75 -0.94
CA PHE A 79 4.78 -3.98 -0.21
C PHE A 79 3.48 -4.71 0.16
N LYS A 80 3.32 -5.94 -0.33
CA LYS A 80 2.11 -6.73 -0.08
C LYS A 80 2.30 -7.65 1.13
N SER A 81 1.43 -7.54 2.13
CA SER A 81 1.46 -8.38 3.33
C SER A 81 1.44 -9.88 3.05
N THR A 82 0.71 -10.33 2.01
CA THR A 82 0.64 -11.75 1.66
C THR A 82 2.00 -12.35 1.30
N ASP A 83 2.92 -11.53 0.81
CA ASP A 83 4.28 -11.96 0.40
C ASP A 83 5.19 -12.12 1.63
N GLY A 84 4.66 -11.85 2.82
CA GLY A 84 5.27 -12.10 4.12
C GLY A 84 4.34 -12.87 5.06
N HIS A 85 3.34 -13.63 4.59
CA HIS A 85 2.54 -14.45 5.51
C HIS A 85 3.32 -15.71 5.95
N TYR A 86 3.02 -16.23 7.13
CA TYR A 86 3.65 -17.46 7.61
C TYR A 86 3.47 -18.61 6.61
N GLY A 87 4.56 -19.27 6.22
CA GLY A 87 4.59 -20.31 5.19
C GLY A 87 4.47 -19.81 3.75
N ASN A 88 4.19 -18.51 3.54
CA ASN A 88 4.08 -17.88 2.23
C ASN A 88 4.91 -16.60 2.18
N TRP A 89 6.23 -16.77 2.08
CA TRP A 89 7.20 -15.70 1.90
C TRP A 89 7.65 -15.65 0.44
N SER A 90 7.81 -14.46 -0.12
CA SER A 90 8.27 -14.30 -1.50
C SER A 90 8.90 -12.94 -1.79
N PHE A 91 9.92 -12.92 -2.64
CA PHE A 91 10.34 -11.72 -3.35
C PHE A 91 9.64 -11.69 -4.73
N ASN A 92 8.70 -10.76 -4.93
CA ASN A 92 7.86 -10.75 -6.14
C ASN A 92 8.46 -9.90 -7.26
N LEU A 93 9.00 -10.54 -8.30
CA LEU A 93 9.59 -9.86 -9.45
C LEU A 93 8.60 -9.05 -10.31
N ARG A 94 7.28 -9.26 -10.17
CA ARG A 94 6.28 -8.41 -10.85
C ARG A 94 6.08 -7.07 -10.15
N ARG A 95 6.44 -6.98 -8.87
CA ARG A 95 6.30 -5.77 -8.03
C ARG A 95 7.53 -5.65 -7.12
N PRO A 96 8.73 -5.50 -7.71
CA PRO A 96 9.96 -5.67 -6.95
C PRO A 96 10.34 -4.40 -6.18
N ASN A 97 9.58 -3.30 -6.30
CA ASN A 97 9.84 -2.01 -5.64
C ASN A 97 11.26 -1.45 -5.85
N LEU A 98 11.94 -1.82 -6.96
CA LEU A 98 13.34 -1.42 -7.20
C LEU A 98 13.49 0.07 -7.52
N HIS A 99 12.43 0.75 -7.94
CA HIS A 99 12.43 2.20 -8.12
C HIS A 99 12.71 2.95 -6.82
N LEU A 100 12.40 2.34 -5.66
CA LEU A 100 12.70 2.90 -4.35
C LEU A 100 14.20 2.93 -4.03
N LEU A 101 15.02 2.14 -4.75
CA LEU A 101 16.48 2.11 -4.55
C LEU A 101 17.13 3.44 -4.93
N GLN A 102 16.62 4.10 -5.98
CA GLN A 102 17.11 5.42 -6.38
C GLN A 102 16.76 6.47 -5.33
N VAL A 103 15.55 6.42 -4.77
CA VAL A 103 15.11 7.32 -3.69
C VAL A 103 15.99 7.13 -2.44
N ALA A 104 16.21 5.88 -2.04
CA ALA A 104 17.08 5.56 -0.90
C ALA A 104 18.53 6.04 -1.14
N LEU A 105 19.03 5.92 -2.37
CA LEU A 105 20.37 6.35 -2.73
C LEU A 105 20.51 7.88 -2.70
N SER A 106 19.55 8.62 -3.24
CA SER A 106 19.60 10.08 -3.35
C SER A 106 19.34 10.78 -2.02
N GLU A 107 18.43 10.24 -1.21
CA GLU A 107 18.00 10.89 0.04
C GLU A 107 18.64 10.27 1.30
N GLY A 108 19.49 9.25 1.12
CA GLY A 108 20.17 8.58 2.22
C GLY A 108 19.26 7.69 3.07
N GLY A 109 18.15 7.19 2.53
CA GLY A 109 17.20 6.31 3.21
C GLY A 109 15.75 6.64 2.85
N LEU A 110 14.81 6.01 3.56
CA LEU A 110 13.38 6.25 3.37
C LEU A 110 12.52 5.82 4.56
N ILE A 111 11.33 6.41 4.67
CA ILE A 111 10.29 6.05 5.64
C ILE A 111 9.14 5.40 4.87
N ILE A 112 8.70 4.21 5.29
CA ILE A 112 7.54 3.51 4.74
C ILE A 112 6.46 3.46 5.81
N VAL A 113 5.29 4.00 5.51
CA VAL A 113 4.14 4.01 6.43
C VAL A 113 3.11 2.98 5.98
N ASP A 114 2.68 2.13 6.90
CA ASP A 114 1.59 1.18 6.70
C ASP A 114 0.87 0.93 8.03
N SER A 115 -0.24 0.20 8.01
CA SER A 115 -0.96 -0.18 9.23
C SER A 115 -1.44 -1.62 9.18
N THR A 116 -1.96 -2.11 10.30
CA THR A 116 -2.59 -3.42 10.40
C THR A 116 -3.78 -3.35 11.34
N ARG A 117 -4.79 -4.19 11.07
CA ARG A 117 -5.92 -4.42 11.98
C ARG A 117 -5.47 -5.01 13.32
N SER A 118 -6.41 -5.03 14.27
CA SER A 118 -6.22 -5.55 15.64
C SER A 118 -5.63 -6.96 15.66
N GLY A 119 -4.66 -7.18 16.55
CA GLY A 119 -4.00 -8.48 16.78
C GLY A 119 -2.54 -8.53 16.32
N LYS A 120 -2.09 -7.63 15.45
CA LYS A 120 -0.68 -7.49 15.06
C LYS A 120 -0.13 -6.13 15.46
N ARG A 121 1.12 -6.10 15.91
CA ARG A 121 1.83 -4.85 16.22
C ARG A 121 2.39 -4.16 14.97
N ILE A 122 2.83 -4.96 14.01
CA ILE A 122 3.44 -4.51 12.75
C ILE A 122 2.83 -5.37 11.63
N PRO A 123 2.36 -4.77 10.51
CA PRO A 123 1.88 -5.54 9.37
C PRO A 123 2.98 -6.43 8.79
N ASP A 124 2.61 -7.59 8.24
CA ASP A 124 3.58 -8.51 7.60
C ASP A 124 4.35 -7.86 6.44
N ALA A 125 3.74 -6.86 5.78
CA ALA A 125 4.42 -6.05 4.77
C ALA A 125 5.68 -5.37 5.34
N LEU A 126 5.61 -4.84 6.56
CA LEU A 126 6.71 -4.14 7.22
C LEU A 126 7.59 -5.08 8.07
N SER A 127 7.02 -6.14 8.65
CA SER A 127 7.76 -7.05 9.53
C SER A 127 8.51 -8.16 8.79
N LYS A 128 8.10 -8.50 7.56
CA LYS A 128 8.71 -9.59 6.78
C LYS A 128 8.96 -9.22 5.32
N THR A 129 7.98 -8.65 4.60
CA THR A 129 8.17 -8.36 3.16
C THR A 129 9.26 -7.32 2.90
N VAL A 130 9.27 -6.19 3.62
CA VAL A 130 10.35 -5.19 3.53
C VAL A 130 11.72 -5.77 3.97
N PRO A 131 11.84 -6.48 5.10
CA PRO A 131 13.07 -7.19 5.47
C PRO A 131 13.61 -8.16 4.43
N ILE A 132 12.74 -8.97 3.82
CA ILE A 132 13.10 -9.87 2.72
C ILE A 132 13.64 -9.04 1.55
N TRP A 133 12.93 -7.97 1.18
CA TRP A 133 13.32 -7.09 0.08
C TRP A 133 14.70 -6.46 0.30
N CYS A 134 14.96 -5.88 1.47
CA CYS A 134 16.26 -5.31 1.83
C CYS A 134 17.37 -6.37 1.71
N THR A 135 17.15 -7.56 2.27
CA THR A 135 18.13 -8.65 2.27
C THR A 135 18.47 -9.13 0.87
N VAL A 136 17.44 -9.38 0.04
CA VAL A 136 17.61 -9.83 -1.35
C VAL A 136 18.37 -8.79 -2.18
N VAL A 137 18.00 -7.52 -2.08
CA VAL A 137 18.69 -6.43 -2.80
C VAL A 137 20.14 -6.30 -2.35
N ASN A 138 20.40 -6.31 -1.04
CA ASN A 138 21.76 -6.20 -0.50
C ASN A 138 22.66 -7.34 -0.99
N ARG A 139 22.15 -8.59 -0.97
CA ARG A 139 22.90 -9.74 -1.49
C ARG A 139 23.13 -9.66 -2.99
N ALA A 140 22.11 -9.28 -3.76
CA ALA A 140 22.23 -9.13 -5.21
C ALA A 140 23.28 -8.07 -5.60
N ILE A 141 23.22 -6.88 -5.00
CA ILE A 141 24.19 -5.81 -5.27
C ILE A 141 25.61 -6.21 -4.84
N ARG A 142 25.75 -6.91 -3.71
CA ARG A 142 27.04 -7.46 -3.28
C ARG A 142 27.59 -8.47 -4.30
N SER A 143 26.76 -9.37 -4.81
CA SER A 143 27.16 -10.37 -5.81
C SER A 143 27.57 -9.74 -7.15
N LEU A 144 26.91 -8.65 -7.56
CA LEU A 144 27.28 -7.89 -8.77
C LEU A 144 28.59 -7.09 -8.62
N ASN A 145 29.03 -6.83 -7.38
CA ASN A 145 30.19 -6.00 -7.09
C ASN A 145 31.27 -6.73 -6.28
N PRO A 146 31.75 -7.90 -6.74
CA PRO A 146 32.55 -8.80 -5.93
C PRO A 146 33.92 -8.25 -5.60
N MET A 147 34.46 -7.21 -6.23
CA MET A 147 35.81 -6.68 -5.95
C MET A 147 35.82 -5.39 -5.12
N THR A 148 34.66 -4.99 -4.58
CA THR A 148 34.50 -3.71 -3.88
C THR A 148 34.44 -3.89 -2.36
N GLN A 149 34.44 -2.77 -1.61
CA GLN A 149 34.21 -2.76 -0.15
C GLN A 149 32.85 -3.37 0.25
N LYS A 150 31.94 -3.56 -0.69
CA LYS A 150 30.62 -4.18 -0.48
C LYS A 150 30.69 -5.63 0.02
N ARG A 151 31.85 -6.30 -0.07
CA ARG A 151 32.09 -7.60 0.58
C ARG A 151 31.84 -7.59 2.09
N GLN A 152 32.03 -6.44 2.74
CA GLN A 152 31.88 -6.28 4.19
C GLN A 152 30.45 -5.92 4.60
N TRP A 153 29.51 -5.82 3.65
CA TRP A 153 28.12 -5.52 3.99
C TRP A 153 27.51 -6.63 4.84
N ASP A 154 26.82 -6.20 5.90
CA ASP A 154 25.91 -7.07 6.62
C ASP A 154 24.68 -7.33 5.73
N THR A 155 24.53 -8.60 5.32
CA THR A 155 23.44 -9.06 4.47
C THR A 155 22.58 -10.12 5.16
N ALA A 156 22.61 -10.18 6.49
CA ALA A 156 21.74 -11.04 7.26
C ALA A 156 20.30 -10.52 7.21
N LEU A 157 19.32 -11.42 7.20
CA LEU A 157 17.93 -11.04 7.35
C LEU A 157 17.69 -10.41 8.72
N CYS A 158 17.18 -9.18 8.70
CA CYS A 158 16.84 -8.44 9.90
C CYS A 158 15.33 -8.22 9.97
N CYS A 159 14.66 -8.90 10.91
CA CYS A 159 13.23 -8.78 11.19
C CYS A 159 13.00 -8.09 12.55
N PRO A 160 11.79 -7.53 12.81
CA PRO A 160 11.53 -6.84 14.07
C PRO A 160 11.58 -7.81 15.26
N PRO A 161 12.37 -7.51 16.31
CA PRO A 161 12.50 -8.37 17.48
C PRO A 161 11.15 -8.59 18.17
N GLY A 162 10.87 -9.86 18.53
CA GLY A 162 9.64 -10.24 19.24
C GLY A 162 8.37 -10.24 18.39
N VAL A 163 8.46 -9.96 17.08
CA VAL A 163 7.33 -10.04 16.14
C VAL A 163 7.46 -11.25 15.21
N VAL A 164 8.69 -11.55 14.77
CA VAL A 164 9.00 -12.73 13.94
C VAL A 164 9.85 -13.68 14.80
N SER A 165 9.47 -14.96 14.87
CA SER A 165 10.23 -15.94 15.67
C SER A 165 11.54 -16.30 14.98
N SER A 166 12.55 -16.72 15.75
CA SER A 166 13.83 -17.16 15.17
C SER A 166 13.68 -18.35 14.21
N GLN A 167 12.71 -19.23 14.47
CA GLN A 167 12.38 -20.34 13.57
C GLN A 167 11.80 -19.84 12.23
N GLU A 168 10.86 -18.89 12.28
CA GLU A 168 10.32 -18.28 11.07
C GLU A 168 11.41 -17.53 10.29
N MET A 169 12.29 -16.79 10.98
CA MET A 169 13.43 -16.13 10.33
C MET A 169 14.34 -17.13 9.62
N ALA A 170 14.67 -18.26 10.25
CA ALA A 170 15.50 -19.29 9.62
C ALA A 170 14.84 -19.88 8.36
N GLN A 171 13.53 -20.15 8.40
CA GLN A 171 12.78 -20.66 7.23
C GLN A 171 12.71 -19.65 6.07
N ILE A 172 12.68 -18.35 6.39
CA ILE A 172 12.77 -17.29 5.37
C ILE A 172 14.19 -17.26 4.80
N GLU A 173 15.21 -17.28 5.67
CA GLU A 173 16.63 -17.20 5.31
C GLU A 173 17.03 -18.28 4.29
N GLU A 174 16.55 -19.51 4.48
CA GLU A 174 16.76 -20.64 3.55
C GLU A 174 16.26 -20.37 2.11
N ARG A 175 15.34 -19.43 1.93
CA ARG A 175 14.74 -19.10 0.62
C ARG A 175 15.37 -17.87 -0.02
N ILE A 176 16.10 -17.07 0.73
CA ILE A 176 16.63 -15.77 0.28
C ILE A 176 17.51 -15.94 -0.96
N ASP A 177 18.42 -16.91 -0.97
CA ASP A 177 19.40 -17.06 -2.06
C ASP A 177 18.71 -17.41 -3.39
N GLY A 178 17.65 -18.22 -3.37
CA GLY A 178 16.87 -18.48 -4.58
C GLY A 178 16.17 -17.23 -5.14
N TRP A 179 15.78 -16.29 -4.27
CA TRP A 179 15.24 -14.99 -4.71
C TRP A 179 16.33 -14.05 -5.21
N VAL A 180 17.53 -14.10 -4.63
CA VAL A 180 18.71 -13.38 -5.13
C VAL A 180 19.05 -13.84 -6.55
N ASP A 181 19.13 -15.16 -6.78
CA ASP A 181 19.38 -15.73 -8.10
C ASP A 181 18.31 -15.31 -9.10
N SER A 182 17.04 -15.34 -8.69
CA SER A 182 15.92 -14.91 -9.53
C SER A 182 16.02 -13.42 -9.91
N LEU A 183 16.45 -12.55 -8.98
CA LEU A 183 16.66 -11.14 -9.25
C LEU A 183 17.86 -10.90 -10.17
N LEU A 184 18.98 -11.61 -9.96
CA LEU A 184 20.18 -11.51 -10.79
C LEU A 184 19.94 -12.03 -12.23
N ALA A 185 19.10 -13.06 -12.39
CA ALA A 185 18.72 -13.59 -13.69
C ALA A 185 17.65 -12.75 -14.41
N SER A 186 17.04 -11.77 -13.73
CA SER A 186 16.04 -10.88 -14.32
C SER A 186 16.67 -9.78 -15.17
N SER A 187 15.85 -9.06 -15.95
CA SER A 187 16.29 -7.91 -16.75
C SER A 187 16.41 -6.61 -15.95
N TYR A 188 16.23 -6.65 -14.62
CA TYR A 188 16.31 -5.45 -13.79
C TYR A 188 17.75 -4.96 -13.64
N VAL A 189 17.95 -3.66 -13.85
CA VAL A 189 19.21 -2.99 -13.53
C VAL A 189 19.14 -2.45 -12.12
N LEU A 190 20.02 -2.93 -11.25
CA LEU A 190 20.14 -2.44 -9.89
C LEU A 190 21.11 -1.24 -9.84
N PRO A 191 20.76 -0.14 -9.14
CA PRO A 191 21.72 0.93 -8.90
C PRO A 191 22.87 0.46 -8.04
N ASP A 192 24.01 1.13 -8.19
CA ASP A 192 25.16 0.88 -7.33
C ASP A 192 24.99 1.59 -5.98
N LEU A 193 24.33 0.94 -5.03
CA LEU A 193 24.16 1.49 -3.69
C LEU A 193 25.50 1.60 -2.96
N ALA A 194 25.77 2.74 -2.33
CA ALA A 194 26.99 2.94 -1.55
C ALA A 194 27.01 2.12 -0.25
N PHE A 195 25.84 1.92 0.36
CA PHE A 195 25.66 1.22 1.64
C PHE A 195 24.47 0.26 1.58
N PRO A 196 24.45 -0.82 2.39
CA PRO A 196 23.35 -1.77 2.42
C PRO A 196 22.08 -1.12 2.99
N LEU A 197 20.92 -1.54 2.50
CA LEU A 197 19.62 -1.18 3.07
C LEU A 197 19.45 -1.85 4.44
N LYS A 198 18.91 -1.12 5.42
CA LYS A 198 18.65 -1.67 6.76
C LYS A 198 17.24 -1.31 7.24
N PRO A 199 16.34 -2.30 7.42
CA PRO A 199 15.03 -2.04 7.98
C PRO A 199 15.13 -1.64 9.45
N LEU A 200 14.33 -0.66 9.85
CA LEU A 200 14.11 -0.22 11.23
C LEU A 200 12.61 -0.15 11.46
N TRP A 201 12.11 -0.34 12.69
CA TRP A 201 10.67 -0.36 12.95
C TRP A 201 10.29 0.62 14.05
N ILE A 202 9.22 1.37 13.79
CA ILE A 202 8.63 2.32 14.72
C ILE A 202 7.14 2.01 14.83
N THR A 203 6.64 1.97 16.05
CA THR A 203 5.24 1.73 16.40
C THR A 203 4.81 2.77 17.43
N PRO A 204 3.51 2.97 17.68
CA PRO A 204 3.06 3.88 18.73
C PRO A 204 3.57 3.53 20.14
N SER A 205 4.01 2.28 20.36
CA SER A 205 4.62 1.83 21.61
C SER A 205 6.12 2.11 21.69
N THR A 206 6.75 2.62 20.62
CA THR A 206 8.17 2.95 20.60
C THR A 206 8.42 4.21 21.41
N THR A 207 9.17 4.09 22.51
CA THR A 207 9.49 5.20 23.42
C THR A 207 10.75 5.96 23.04
N VAL A 208 11.72 5.27 22.42
CA VAL A 208 12.99 5.84 21.96
C VAL A 208 13.14 5.58 20.49
N LEU A 209 13.18 6.66 19.69
CA LEU A 209 13.33 6.56 18.25
C LEU A 209 14.77 6.20 17.86
N PRO A 210 14.97 5.32 16.85
CA PRO A 210 16.30 5.00 16.34
C PRO A 210 17.08 6.24 15.93
N GLN A 211 18.30 6.39 16.45
CA GLN A 211 19.16 7.53 16.10
C GLN A 211 19.78 7.31 14.72
N VAL A 212 19.18 7.90 13.69
CA VAL A 212 19.73 7.95 12.33
C VAL A 212 20.57 9.21 12.21
N THR A 213 21.83 9.13 12.66
CA THR A 213 22.78 10.23 12.55
C THR A 213 23.47 10.20 11.19
N SER A 214 24.05 11.33 10.76
CA SER A 214 24.91 11.38 9.57
C SER A 214 26.08 10.40 9.63
N ALA A 215 26.45 9.92 10.83
CA ALA A 215 27.44 8.86 11.00
C ALA A 215 26.88 7.46 10.73
N ALA A 216 25.64 7.18 11.14
CA ALA A 216 24.95 5.93 10.82
C ALA A 216 24.69 5.79 9.31
N LEU A 217 24.36 6.90 8.64
CA LEU A 217 24.18 6.96 7.18
C LEU A 217 25.45 6.64 6.39
N ARG A 218 26.63 6.61 7.03
CA ARG A 218 27.88 6.14 6.42
C ARG A 218 28.06 4.62 6.45
N ASN A 219 27.13 3.89 7.08
CA ASN A 219 27.24 2.44 7.24
C ASN A 219 26.07 1.68 6.62
N TYR A 220 24.88 2.30 6.54
CA TYR A 220 23.68 1.71 5.95
C TYR A 220 22.68 2.78 5.51
N LEU A 221 21.79 2.41 4.59
CA LEU A 221 20.64 3.21 4.18
C LEU A 221 19.39 2.77 4.98
N PRO A 222 18.88 3.57 5.93
CA PRO A 222 17.72 3.20 6.74
C PRO A 222 16.45 3.09 5.90
N VAL A 223 15.69 2.02 6.15
CA VAL A 223 14.33 1.81 5.67
C VAL A 223 13.43 1.79 6.91
N ILE A 224 12.97 2.96 7.34
CA ILE A 224 12.17 3.13 8.56
C ILE A 224 10.73 2.70 8.27
N CYS A 225 10.36 1.54 8.77
CA CYS A 225 9.02 0.97 8.70
C CYS A 225 8.16 1.48 9.87
N VAL A 226 7.20 2.35 9.58
CA VAL A 226 6.27 2.91 10.57
C VAL A 226 4.95 2.15 10.48
N SER A 227 4.65 1.39 11.54
CA SER A 227 3.29 0.85 11.76
C SER A 227 2.46 1.95 12.40
N ALA A 228 1.51 2.53 11.67
CA ALA A 228 0.79 3.73 12.10
C ALA A 228 -0.10 3.49 13.33
N SER A 229 -0.81 2.35 13.36
CA SER A 229 -1.84 2.08 14.37
C SER A 229 -1.30 1.37 15.62
N ARG A 230 -1.96 1.62 16.75
CA ARG A 230 -1.67 0.95 18.03
C ARG A 230 -2.13 -0.50 18.01
N SER A 231 -1.30 -1.40 18.54
CA SER A 231 -1.73 -2.77 18.87
C SER A 231 -2.53 -2.74 20.17
N MET A 232 -3.81 -3.11 20.13
CA MET A 232 -4.62 -3.30 21.33
C MET A 232 -4.73 -4.78 21.64
N SER A 233 -4.52 -5.15 22.91
CA SER A 233 -4.53 -6.55 23.36
C SER A 233 -5.93 -7.08 23.65
N GLU A 234 -6.91 -6.24 23.99
CA GLU A 234 -8.32 -6.61 24.14
C GLU A 234 -9.18 -5.36 24.43
N GLY A 235 -10.43 -5.36 23.94
CA GLY A 235 -11.42 -4.33 24.26
C GLY A 235 -11.45 -3.11 23.33
N LEU A 236 -12.50 -2.31 23.50
CA LEU A 236 -12.75 -1.09 22.76
C LEU A 236 -12.31 0.11 23.59
N GLU A 237 -11.27 0.81 23.17
CA GLU A 237 -10.86 2.05 23.85
C GLU A 237 -11.67 3.24 23.34
N ARG A 238 -12.60 3.75 24.15
CA ARG A 238 -13.30 5.01 23.87
C ARG A 238 -12.42 6.20 24.23
N ARG A 239 -12.30 7.13 23.28
CA ARG A 239 -11.57 8.38 23.46
C ARG A 239 -12.47 9.44 24.08
N ARG A 240 -11.86 10.49 24.65
CA ARG A 240 -12.57 11.58 25.35
C ARG A 240 -13.55 12.34 24.45
N ASN A 241 -13.29 12.37 23.15
CA ASN A 241 -14.15 12.95 22.11
C ASN A 241 -15.23 11.97 21.59
N GLY A 242 -15.46 10.85 22.28
CA GLY A 242 -16.65 10.01 22.09
C GLY A 242 -16.55 8.97 20.97
N PHE A 243 -15.49 8.95 20.17
CA PHE A 243 -15.25 7.87 19.21
C PHE A 243 -14.56 6.69 19.88
N ALA A 244 -14.77 5.51 19.32
CA ALA A 244 -14.06 4.31 19.70
C ALA A 244 -12.87 4.10 18.76
N TYR A 245 -11.67 3.91 19.31
CA TYR A 245 -10.47 3.74 18.50
C TYR A 245 -10.47 2.37 17.82
N VAL A 246 -10.24 2.38 16.50
CA VAL A 246 -10.19 1.18 15.65
C VAL A 246 -8.80 1.08 15.01
N PRO A 247 -7.94 0.13 15.47
CA PRO A 247 -6.62 -0.08 14.88
C PRO A 247 -6.70 -0.47 13.41
N GLY A 248 -5.78 0.05 12.59
CA GLY A 248 -5.72 -0.25 11.16
C GLY A 248 -6.94 0.29 10.43
N SER A 249 -7.39 1.50 10.81
CA SER A 249 -8.61 2.08 10.26
C SER A 249 -8.57 2.27 8.75
N GLY A 250 -7.43 2.60 8.17
CA GLY A 250 -7.25 2.73 6.71
C GLY A 250 -7.22 1.40 5.94
N ASP A 251 -7.15 0.27 6.63
CA ASP A 251 -7.15 -1.06 6.01
C ASP A 251 -8.58 -1.53 5.68
N ASP A 252 -8.73 -2.28 4.59
CA ASP A 252 -10.01 -2.75 4.03
C ASP A 252 -11.10 -1.63 3.97
N HIS A 253 -10.72 -0.43 3.54
CA HIS A 253 -11.61 0.73 3.47
C HIS A 253 -12.82 0.54 2.57
N GLU A 254 -12.78 -0.42 1.65
CA GLU A 254 -13.91 -0.84 0.82
C GLU A 254 -15.08 -1.38 1.68
N LEU A 255 -14.81 -1.84 2.91
CA LEU A 255 -15.82 -2.39 3.82
C LEU A 255 -16.55 -1.33 4.66
N TRP A 256 -16.02 -0.12 4.79
CA TRP A 256 -16.56 0.91 5.69
C TRP A 256 -16.62 2.32 5.09
N GLY A 257 -15.79 2.61 4.08
CA GLY A 257 -15.56 3.96 3.55
C GLY A 257 -16.66 4.49 2.64
N VAL A 258 -17.60 3.64 2.18
CA VAL A 258 -18.73 4.05 1.31
C VAL A 258 -18.26 4.86 0.09
N GLY A 259 -17.15 4.43 -0.53
CA GLY A 259 -16.53 5.10 -1.68
C GLY A 259 -15.54 6.23 -1.33
N LEU A 260 -15.39 6.59 -0.04
CA LEU A 260 -14.37 7.54 0.40
C LEU A 260 -12.98 6.97 0.17
N THR A 261 -12.14 7.73 -0.53
CA THR A 261 -10.74 7.40 -0.78
C THR A 261 -9.81 8.22 0.12
N PRO A 262 -8.54 7.80 0.32
CA PRO A 262 -7.56 8.61 1.04
C PRO A 262 -7.44 10.03 0.47
N GLN A 263 -7.44 10.17 -0.86
CA GLN A 263 -7.31 11.47 -1.53
C GLN A 263 -8.46 12.41 -1.16
N LEU A 264 -9.71 11.93 -1.22
CA LEU A 264 -10.88 12.70 -0.84
C LEU A 264 -10.87 13.04 0.65
N PHE A 265 -10.44 12.10 1.49
CA PHE A 265 -10.26 12.35 2.92
C PHE A 265 -9.29 13.50 3.16
N TRP A 266 -8.11 13.51 2.54
CA TRP A 266 -7.13 14.58 2.72
C TRP A 266 -7.63 15.93 2.19
N GLN A 267 -8.30 15.95 1.03
CA GLN A 267 -8.87 17.17 0.45
C GLN A 267 -9.95 17.81 1.33
N HIS A 268 -10.78 16.98 1.97
CA HIS A 268 -11.93 17.44 2.78
C HIS A 268 -11.76 17.18 4.28
N LYS A 269 -10.52 16.92 4.72
CA LYS A 269 -10.16 16.45 6.06
C LYS A 269 -10.82 17.27 7.17
N THR A 270 -10.68 18.59 7.10
CA THR A 270 -11.20 19.51 8.12
C THR A 270 -12.74 19.47 8.19
N VAL A 271 -13.43 19.32 7.06
CA VAL A 271 -14.90 19.27 7.01
C VAL A 271 -15.39 17.93 7.55
N ILE A 272 -14.78 16.84 7.10
CA ILE A 272 -15.07 15.46 7.53
C ILE A 272 -14.91 15.30 9.04
N LEU A 273 -13.80 15.77 9.62
CA LEU A 273 -13.51 15.61 11.05
C LEU A 273 -14.33 16.55 11.96
N LYS A 274 -14.98 17.57 11.40
CA LYS A 274 -15.90 18.47 12.14
C LYS A 274 -17.35 18.00 12.10
N ALA A 275 -17.70 17.11 11.18
CA ALA A 275 -19.06 16.62 11.05
C ALA A 275 -19.45 15.75 12.25
N ILE A 276 -20.71 15.85 12.68
CA ILE A 276 -21.25 14.97 13.71
C ILE A 276 -21.51 13.57 13.14
N ARG A 277 -21.47 12.57 14.02
CA ARG A 277 -21.60 11.15 13.65
C ARG A 277 -22.82 10.82 12.77
N SER A 278 -23.97 11.45 13.02
CA SER A 278 -25.21 11.22 12.26
C SER A 278 -25.14 11.72 10.82
N ASP A 279 -24.40 12.80 10.59
CA ASP A 279 -24.40 13.53 9.32
C ASP A 279 -23.27 13.04 8.40
N LEU A 280 -22.27 12.39 9.00
CA LEU A 280 -21.06 11.95 8.32
C LEU A 280 -21.33 11.00 7.13
N PRO A 281 -22.23 10.00 7.20
CA PRO A 281 -22.53 9.17 6.03
C PRO A 281 -23.12 9.97 4.86
N THR A 282 -23.98 10.96 5.14
CA THR A 282 -24.59 11.83 4.14
C THR A 282 -23.54 12.76 3.51
N LEU A 283 -22.68 13.36 4.34
CA LEU A 283 -21.57 14.21 3.89
C LEU A 283 -20.59 13.42 3.01
N VAL A 284 -20.17 12.23 3.45
CA VAL A 284 -19.28 11.37 2.64
C VAL A 284 -19.97 11.00 1.32
N GLY A 285 -21.26 10.66 1.36
CA GLY A 285 -22.04 10.39 0.16
C GLY A 285 -22.11 11.58 -0.81
N SER A 286 -22.21 12.82 -0.32
CA SER A 286 -22.18 14.00 -1.19
C SER A 286 -20.79 14.23 -1.76
N LEU A 287 -19.73 14.13 -0.95
CA LEU A 287 -18.34 14.27 -1.40
C LEU A 287 -17.95 13.23 -2.45
N VAL A 288 -18.41 11.98 -2.31
CA VAL A 288 -18.14 10.92 -3.29
C VAL A 288 -18.90 11.15 -4.59
N LYS A 289 -20.10 11.76 -4.55
CA LYS A 289 -20.88 12.12 -5.75
C LYS A 289 -20.37 13.38 -6.44
N GLU A 290 -19.96 14.38 -5.66
CA GLU A 290 -19.40 15.65 -6.13
C GLU A 290 -17.97 15.51 -6.59
N SER A 291 -17.23 14.53 -6.02
CA SER A 291 -16.00 14.06 -6.61
C SER A 291 -16.34 13.69 -8.04
N PRO A 292 -15.82 14.40 -9.05
CA PRO A 292 -16.02 13.98 -10.41
C PRO A 292 -15.55 12.53 -10.46
N SER A 293 -16.33 11.66 -11.09
CA SER A 293 -15.90 10.35 -11.56
C SER A 293 -14.78 10.55 -12.60
N ARG A 294 -13.74 11.33 -12.30
CA ARG A 294 -12.93 12.11 -13.24
C ARG A 294 -13.74 12.37 -14.51
N SER A 295 -14.60 13.39 -14.52
CA SER A 295 -15.09 13.94 -15.78
C SER A 295 -13.85 14.08 -16.65
N ARG A 296 -13.72 13.21 -17.66
CA ARG A 296 -12.51 13.13 -18.47
C ARG A 296 -12.29 14.56 -18.98
N ASN A 297 -11.17 15.17 -18.60
CA ASN A 297 -10.85 16.50 -19.10
C ASN A 297 -10.53 16.37 -20.61
N ASP A 298 -10.62 17.46 -21.36
CA ASP A 298 -10.11 17.49 -22.75
C ASP A 298 -8.57 17.34 -22.82
N CYS A 299 -7.90 17.24 -21.67
CA CYS A 299 -6.47 17.09 -21.53
C CYS A 299 -6.10 15.88 -20.65
N TRP A 300 -4.87 15.40 -20.81
CA TRP A 300 -4.26 14.37 -19.98
C TRP A 300 -4.21 14.82 -18.51
N THR A 301 -4.70 14.00 -17.57
CA THR A 301 -4.52 14.30 -16.14
C THR A 301 -3.15 13.87 -15.63
N LEU A 302 -2.59 12.82 -16.23
CA LEU A 302 -1.21 12.39 -16.05
C LEU A 302 -0.71 11.82 -17.38
N LEU A 303 0.52 12.18 -17.79
CA LEU A 303 1.13 11.59 -18.97
C LEU A 303 1.45 10.10 -18.72
N PRO A 304 1.31 9.24 -19.74
CA PRO A 304 1.59 7.82 -19.60
C PRO A 304 3.10 7.61 -19.39
N THR A 305 3.46 6.62 -18.57
CA THR A 305 4.85 6.34 -18.21
C THR A 305 5.54 5.51 -19.29
N PRO A 306 6.67 5.95 -19.87
CA PRO A 306 7.40 5.17 -20.87
C PRO A 306 8.08 3.95 -20.26
N ILE A 307 8.04 2.83 -20.96
CA ILE A 307 8.83 1.62 -20.66
C ILE A 307 10.19 1.76 -21.33
N PHE A 308 11.19 2.18 -20.57
CA PHE A 308 12.54 2.43 -21.08
C PHE A 308 13.25 1.19 -21.64
N GLN A 309 12.90 -0.01 -21.17
CA GLN A 309 13.48 -1.28 -21.62
C GLN A 309 13.19 -1.56 -23.11
N VAL A 310 12.12 -0.99 -23.66
CA VAL A 310 11.78 -1.07 -25.09
C VAL A 310 12.05 0.27 -25.80
N GLY A 311 13.00 1.06 -25.28
CA GLY A 311 13.36 2.36 -25.84
C GLY A 311 12.28 3.43 -25.68
N GLY A 312 11.35 3.27 -24.74
CA GLY A 312 10.22 4.20 -24.57
C GLY A 312 9.10 4.03 -25.59
N SER A 313 9.15 2.99 -26.43
CA SER A 313 8.17 2.73 -27.49
C SER A 313 6.78 2.31 -26.96
N ILE A 314 6.71 1.84 -25.71
CA ILE A 314 5.46 1.49 -25.04
C ILE A 314 5.29 2.43 -23.85
N LEU A 315 4.12 3.05 -23.73
CA LEU A 315 3.75 3.87 -22.59
C LEU A 315 2.55 3.26 -21.86
N VAL A 316 2.53 3.35 -20.52
CA VAL A 316 1.48 2.77 -19.68
C VAL A 316 0.88 3.85 -18.80
N GLY A 317 -0.45 3.92 -18.77
CA GLY A 317 -1.22 4.83 -17.92
C GLY A 317 -2.56 4.22 -17.52
N ALA A 318 -3.30 4.91 -16.66
CA ALA A 318 -4.66 4.50 -16.35
C ALA A 318 -5.65 5.08 -17.39
N ILE A 319 -6.73 4.36 -17.68
CA ILE A 319 -7.81 4.88 -18.55
C ILE A 319 -8.37 6.19 -18.00
N SER A 320 -8.40 6.33 -16.67
CA SER A 320 -8.86 7.53 -16.01
C SER A 320 -7.93 8.74 -16.21
N ASP A 321 -6.70 8.56 -16.73
CA ASP A 321 -5.77 9.64 -17.03
C ASP A 321 -5.86 10.17 -18.47
N LEU A 322 -6.63 9.47 -19.32
CA LEU A 322 -6.80 9.81 -20.73
C LEU A 322 -7.75 10.99 -20.94
N PRO A 323 -7.47 11.86 -21.93
CA PRO A 323 -8.44 12.87 -22.38
C PRO A 323 -9.70 12.22 -22.98
N LEU A 324 -10.80 12.98 -23.04
CA LEU A 324 -12.07 12.55 -23.67
C LEU A 324 -11.88 12.08 -25.12
N ALA A 325 -11.24 12.94 -25.92
CA ALA A 325 -10.84 12.63 -27.28
C ALA A 325 -9.40 12.13 -27.28
N LEU A 326 -9.19 10.91 -27.79
CA LEU A 326 -7.84 10.33 -27.87
C LEU A 326 -7.01 11.13 -28.89
N PRO A 327 -5.89 11.75 -28.48
CA PRO A 327 -5.08 12.52 -29.39
C PRO A 327 -4.28 11.60 -30.30
N SER A 328 -4.02 12.02 -31.54
CA SER A 328 -3.15 11.29 -32.47
C SER A 328 -1.66 11.42 -32.13
N HIS A 329 -1.29 12.38 -31.27
CA HIS A 329 0.10 12.66 -30.88
C HIS A 329 0.27 12.84 -29.37
N LEU A 330 1.46 12.53 -28.87
CA LEU A 330 1.87 12.84 -27.50
C LEU A 330 2.14 14.35 -27.32
N PRO A 331 1.66 14.99 -26.22
CA PRO A 331 1.73 16.45 -26.02
C PRO A 331 3.12 17.07 -26.09
N GLU A 332 4.18 16.30 -25.80
CA GLU A 332 5.56 16.81 -25.71
C GLU A 332 6.47 16.33 -26.85
N SER A 333 6.11 15.23 -27.51
CA SER A 333 6.97 14.56 -28.50
C SER A 333 6.51 14.81 -29.94
N GLY A 334 5.22 15.06 -30.16
CA GLY A 334 4.63 15.10 -31.50
C GLY A 334 4.61 13.75 -32.22
N ALA A 335 5.18 12.70 -31.62
CA ALA A 335 5.15 11.34 -32.14
C ALA A 335 3.72 10.79 -32.21
N ASP A 336 3.43 10.07 -33.29
CA ASP A 336 2.19 9.32 -33.46
C ASP A 336 2.00 8.32 -32.32
N ILE A 337 0.78 8.25 -31.78
CA ILE A 337 0.43 7.33 -30.71
C ILE A 337 -0.72 6.42 -31.13
N ALA A 338 -0.58 5.14 -30.78
CA ALA A 338 -1.65 4.15 -30.84
C ALA A 338 -2.04 3.74 -29.42
N PHE A 339 -3.33 3.47 -29.21
CA PHE A 339 -3.89 3.13 -27.91
C PHE A 339 -4.31 1.67 -27.87
N VAL A 340 -3.93 0.98 -26.80
CA VAL A 340 -4.54 -0.30 -26.40
C VAL A 340 -5.26 -0.05 -25.08
N LEU A 341 -6.59 0.07 -25.13
CA LEU A 341 -7.43 0.35 -23.98
C LEU A 341 -7.92 -0.96 -23.37
N ILE A 342 -7.68 -1.16 -22.08
CA ILE A 342 -8.05 -2.41 -21.39
C ILE A 342 -8.99 -2.08 -20.21
N SER A 343 -10.28 -2.38 -20.33
CA SER A 343 -11.31 -2.07 -19.32
C SER A 343 -11.97 -3.33 -18.74
N GLY A 344 -12.39 -3.27 -17.47
CA GLY A 344 -13.19 -4.30 -16.80
C GLY A 344 -14.70 -4.13 -17.00
N ASN A 345 -15.48 -5.21 -16.89
CA ASN A 345 -16.94 -5.22 -17.10
C ASN A 345 -17.79 -4.51 -16.01
N SER A 346 -17.20 -3.88 -14.99
CA SER A 346 -17.95 -3.32 -13.84
C SER A 346 -18.49 -1.91 -14.02
N THR A 347 -18.20 -1.23 -15.13
CA THR A 347 -18.79 0.09 -15.39
C THR A 347 -20.08 -0.06 -16.19
N SER A 348 -21.20 0.17 -15.52
CA SER A 348 -22.51 0.43 -16.13
C SER A 348 -22.57 1.80 -16.80
N GLU A 349 -21.46 2.29 -17.34
CA GLU A 349 -21.45 3.37 -18.30
C GLU A 349 -21.12 2.74 -19.64
N PRO A 350 -22.01 2.86 -20.65
CA PRO A 350 -21.58 2.61 -22.00
C PRO A 350 -20.53 3.68 -22.29
N LEU A 351 -19.25 3.31 -22.24
CA LEU A 351 -18.34 3.89 -23.19
C LEU A 351 -18.94 3.52 -24.52
N ASP A 352 -19.54 4.51 -25.20
CA ASP A 352 -20.13 4.40 -26.52
C ASP A 352 -19.35 3.34 -27.28
N ASP A 353 -20.02 2.22 -27.58
CA ASP A 353 -19.46 1.22 -28.47
C ASP A 353 -19.33 1.95 -29.80
N PRO A 354 -18.14 2.44 -30.20
CA PRO A 354 -18.02 3.13 -31.45
C PRO A 354 -17.99 1.99 -32.44
N GLY A 355 -19.16 1.58 -32.90
CA GLY A 355 -19.30 0.48 -33.84
C GLY A 355 -18.31 0.69 -34.97
N PHE A 356 -17.28 -0.17 -35.05
CA PHE A 356 -16.37 -0.31 -36.18
C PHE A 356 -15.84 0.98 -36.87
N ASP A 357 -15.78 2.12 -36.16
CA ASP A 357 -15.32 3.41 -36.72
C ASP A 357 -14.36 4.15 -35.78
N ALA A 358 -13.60 3.42 -34.96
CA ALA A 358 -12.42 3.98 -34.31
C ALA A 358 -11.30 4.15 -35.34
N PRO A 359 -10.55 5.27 -35.35
CA PRO A 359 -9.36 5.40 -36.20
C PRO A 359 -8.43 4.21 -35.95
N GLY A 360 -7.77 3.70 -37.00
CA GLY A 360 -6.97 2.45 -36.97
C GLY A 360 -5.78 2.42 -35.98
N THR A 361 -5.66 3.45 -35.13
CA THR A 361 -4.69 3.61 -34.05
C THR A 361 -5.26 3.23 -32.67
N VAL A 362 -6.53 2.81 -32.55
CA VAL A 362 -7.14 2.46 -31.25
C VAL A 362 -7.65 1.02 -31.25
N LEU A 363 -7.16 0.22 -30.29
CA LEU A 363 -7.63 -1.12 -29.98
C LEU A 363 -8.27 -1.13 -28.59
N GLN A 364 -9.54 -1.51 -28.49
CA GLN A 364 -10.25 -1.64 -27.21
C GLN A 364 -10.45 -3.11 -26.83
N LEU A 365 -9.99 -3.48 -25.64
CA LEU A 365 -10.08 -4.81 -25.07
C LEU A 365 -10.93 -4.76 -23.79
N ARG A 366 -12.04 -5.48 -23.78
CA ARG A 366 -12.84 -5.70 -22.56
C ARG A 366 -12.41 -7.00 -21.92
N LEU A 367 -11.91 -6.94 -20.68
CA LEU A 367 -11.55 -8.10 -19.90
C LEU A 367 -12.64 -8.37 -18.87
N SER A 368 -13.05 -9.63 -18.78
CA SER A 368 -14.01 -10.05 -17.78
C SER A 368 -13.36 -10.12 -16.39
N GLU A 369 -14.13 -9.75 -15.35
CA GLU A 369 -13.60 -9.61 -14.00
C GLU A 369 -13.50 -10.96 -13.29
N GLY A 370 -12.32 -11.21 -12.70
CA GLY A 370 -12.09 -12.37 -11.84
C GLY A 370 -10.84 -13.17 -12.21
N LYS A 371 -10.19 -13.73 -11.19
CA LYS A 371 -8.93 -14.50 -11.34
C LYS A 371 -9.02 -15.62 -12.37
N LYS A 372 -10.19 -16.28 -12.49
CA LYS A 372 -10.39 -17.46 -13.33
C LYS A 372 -10.37 -17.13 -14.82
N GLU A 373 -10.99 -16.02 -15.19
CA GLU A 373 -11.11 -15.59 -16.59
C GLU A 373 -9.86 -14.83 -17.06
N GLN A 374 -9.23 -14.04 -16.16
CA GLN A 374 -7.89 -13.49 -16.40
C GLN A 374 -6.85 -14.59 -16.64
N LEU A 375 -6.91 -15.69 -15.87
CA LEU A 375 -6.06 -16.87 -16.09
C LEU A 375 -6.35 -17.55 -17.44
N HIS A 376 -7.61 -17.60 -17.87
CA HIS A 376 -7.98 -18.12 -19.19
C HIS A 376 -7.39 -17.27 -20.31
N PHE A 377 -7.54 -15.94 -20.22
CA PHE A 377 -6.98 -15.00 -21.20
C PHE A 377 -5.45 -15.14 -21.30
N LEU A 378 -4.75 -15.15 -20.16
CA LEU A 378 -3.30 -15.34 -20.10
C LEU A 378 -2.84 -16.68 -20.69
N ARG A 379 -3.63 -17.75 -20.54
CA ARG A 379 -3.24 -19.11 -20.95
C ARG A 379 -3.62 -19.46 -22.38
N ASN A 380 -4.71 -18.89 -22.89
CA ASN A 380 -5.36 -19.35 -24.11
C ASN A 380 -5.51 -18.26 -25.17
N VAL A 381 -5.38 -16.98 -24.81
CA VAL A 381 -5.55 -15.86 -25.75
C VAL A 381 -4.24 -15.19 -26.07
N LEU A 382 -3.38 -14.96 -25.07
CA LEU A 382 -2.04 -14.39 -25.34
C LEU A 382 -1.15 -15.41 -26.06
N PRO A 383 -0.26 -14.95 -26.97
CA PRO A 383 0.73 -15.81 -27.61
C PRO A 383 1.57 -16.53 -26.56
N LYS A 384 1.68 -17.86 -26.70
CA LYS A 384 2.62 -18.65 -25.93
C LYS A 384 4.00 -18.45 -26.56
N TRP A 385 4.91 -17.85 -25.80
CA TRP A 385 6.32 -17.73 -26.18
C TRP A 385 7.07 -18.99 -25.77
#